data_AF-A0A1F3Y9R8-F1
#
_entry.id   AF-A0A1F3Y9R8-F1
#
_cell.length_a   1.000
_cell.length_b   1.000
_cell.length_c   1.000
_cell.angle_alpha   90.00
_cell.angle_beta   90.00
_cell.angle_gamma   90.00
#
_symmetry.space_group_name_H-M   'P 1'
#
loop_
_entity.id
_entity.type
_entity.pdbx_description
1 polymer ?
#
loop_
_entity_poly.entity_id
_entity_poly.type
_entity_poly.pdbx_seq_one_letter_code
_entity_poly.pdbx_strand_id
1 'polypeptide(L)'
;MKPFLLILFAFSSGFSLGYADEYYRPERYADLPSGTIGDKMVRVKGAKVAWADFAALRRDFPDLRPLTDTQISAWILDRFGYISEAQLELNDIRQTPIPIEKGKTKLGMRPVTYDRAAVQDTGFKSGGLIDLKGAGHRKGSPSLLKQITDFKAASGNWDEINKIHIRNHTDGLMSLGEAIAEVTRQNAAQKLFDLHHAAGGKRFQTVESYFIISLPFELLKDHGSKVPAALYGRQANVGRPNGLKVPDKIYIDSEGAKQASEMGAAVDFGGVQIKDPRLADRFGMLDSSSFGAQYSKPWAYGHDTARAFYYRNDTFAIYRHLEDDMLKPILDEWRTLPVSREFERYRVPLPRDHGPAPKPFLTKIEEALSATDTQLRLNAVRTLKLRNGDLATLKLLQKALSDGAPEVAKEAVEGISYHRHRGALEVMDWIFEHRYSEPFTRFRDDIGRHLGSGLAKRKGPETIPLLKKLLSSGSAPYYKNAALALRDLPATPETFRLWEDMLNHSSEDVRFYSAFALADRNDVRALGILKRLLASGNPEHREAILKGISEAMASSGMSCLKARILHLTLP
;
A
#
# COMPACT_ATOMS: atom_id res chain seq x y z
N MET A 1 11.16 -54.50 44.17
CA MET A 1 10.33 -54.41 42.94
C MET A 1 9.36 -53.27 43.11
N LYS A 2 9.58 -52.13 42.42
CA LYS A 2 8.69 -50.96 42.42
C LYS A 2 8.07 -50.84 41.03
N PRO A 3 6.75 -50.60 40.88
CA PRO A 3 6.13 -50.48 39.58
C PRO A 3 6.54 -49.14 38.96
N PHE A 4 7.09 -49.22 37.75
CA PHE A 4 7.50 -48.07 36.96
C PHE A 4 6.24 -47.41 36.39
N LEU A 5 5.90 -46.26 36.98
CA LEU A 5 5.42 -45.03 36.35
C LEU A 5 5.03 -45.16 34.85
N LEU A 6 3.78 -45.54 34.59
CA LEU A 6 3.11 -45.36 33.30
C LEU A 6 2.22 -44.12 33.43
N ILE A 7 2.83 -42.94 33.44
CA ILE A 7 2.16 -41.65 33.61
C ILE A 7 2.51 -40.74 32.43
N LEU A 8 1.47 -40.34 31.69
CA LEU A 8 1.38 -39.27 30.69
C LEU A 8 2.10 -39.47 29.33
N PHE A 9 1.50 -40.31 28.48
CA PHE A 9 1.33 -39.97 27.04
C PHE A 9 -0.13 -39.53 26.80
N ALA A 10 -0.69 -38.75 27.72
CA ALA A 10 -1.94 -38.05 27.52
C ALA A 10 -1.66 -36.84 26.62
N PHE A 11 -1.68 -37.10 25.32
CA PHE A 11 -2.21 -36.21 24.29
C PHE A 11 -2.03 -34.71 24.58
N SER A 12 -0.87 -34.19 24.18
CA SER A 12 -0.77 -32.84 23.64
C SER A 12 -1.54 -32.70 22.31
N SER A 13 -2.80 -33.17 22.27
CA SER A 13 -3.84 -32.60 21.38
C SER A 13 -4.36 -31.28 21.93
N GLY A 14 -3.60 -30.65 22.84
CA GLY A 14 -3.75 -29.28 23.25
C GLY A 14 -3.62 -28.38 22.04
N PHE A 15 -4.78 -28.08 21.44
CA PHE A 15 -5.09 -26.82 20.81
C PHE A 15 -3.92 -26.20 20.03
N SER A 16 -3.48 -26.85 18.95
CA SER A 16 -2.73 -26.15 17.91
C SER A 16 -3.69 -25.21 17.20
N LEU A 17 -4.07 -24.12 17.88
CA LEU A 17 -4.94 -23.07 17.37
C LEU A 17 -4.35 -22.50 16.08
N GLY A 18 -5.20 -22.33 15.07
CA GLY A 18 -4.77 -22.41 13.67
C GLY A 18 -4.51 -21.11 12.96
N TYR A 19 -3.25 -20.84 12.67
CA TYR A 19 -2.81 -19.77 11.77
C TYR A 19 -2.55 -20.30 10.35
N ALA A 20 -2.20 -19.41 9.42
CA ALA A 20 -1.45 -19.77 8.23
C ALA A 20 -0.06 -20.28 8.66
N ASP A 21 0.01 -21.55 9.03
CA ASP A 21 1.21 -22.17 9.57
C ASP A 21 1.35 -23.55 8.93
N GLU A 22 1.92 -23.57 7.73
CA GLU A 22 2.38 -24.82 7.13
C GLU A 22 3.33 -25.52 8.11
N TYR A 23 2.94 -26.72 8.56
CA TYR A 23 3.62 -27.43 9.64
C TYR A 23 5.05 -27.85 9.26
N TYR A 24 5.29 -28.17 8.00
CA TYR A 24 6.61 -28.49 7.49
C TYR A 24 7.13 -27.32 6.65
N ARG A 25 8.25 -26.76 7.08
CA ARG A 25 8.91 -25.64 6.43
C ARG A 25 10.38 -25.99 6.30
N PRO A 26 11.04 -25.72 5.16
CA PRO A 26 12.48 -25.88 5.08
C PRO A 26 13.12 -24.85 6.00
N GLU A 27 13.94 -25.31 6.94
CA GLU A 27 14.63 -24.45 7.92
C GLU A 27 16.03 -24.09 7.43
N ARG A 28 16.61 -24.91 6.56
CA ARG A 28 17.98 -24.75 6.05
C ARG A 28 18.01 -25.08 4.58
N TYR A 29 19.02 -24.59 3.87
CA TYR A 29 19.19 -24.88 2.44
C TYR A 29 19.32 -26.38 2.12
N ALA A 30 19.78 -27.19 3.07
CA ALA A 30 19.84 -28.65 2.92
C ALA A 30 18.46 -29.32 2.87
N ASP A 31 17.41 -28.64 3.35
CA ASP A 31 16.03 -29.13 3.34
C ASP A 31 15.31 -28.81 2.01
N LEU A 32 15.95 -28.05 1.11
CA LEU A 32 15.39 -27.72 -0.19
C LEU A 32 15.49 -28.92 -1.15
N PRO A 33 14.57 -29.05 -2.14
CA PRO A 33 14.60 -30.15 -3.10
C PRO A 33 15.95 -30.31 -3.82
N SER A 34 16.27 -31.54 -4.19
CA SER A 34 17.43 -31.83 -5.02
C SER A 34 17.40 -31.03 -6.33
N GLY A 35 18.57 -30.63 -6.82
CA GLY A 35 18.68 -29.74 -7.98
C GLY A 35 18.46 -28.27 -7.68
N THR A 36 18.26 -27.88 -6.42
CA THR A 36 18.34 -26.47 -6.00
C THR A 36 19.71 -25.90 -6.34
N ILE A 37 19.74 -24.74 -7.01
CA ILE A 37 20.98 -24.08 -7.43
C ILE A 37 21.20 -22.78 -6.66
N GLY A 38 22.48 -22.43 -6.49
CA GLY A 38 22.87 -21.13 -5.96
C GLY A 38 22.76 -20.02 -7.00
N ASP A 39 22.33 -18.85 -6.57
CA ASP A 39 22.29 -17.62 -7.35
C ASP A 39 22.98 -16.49 -6.60
N LYS A 40 23.81 -15.72 -7.31
CA LYS A 40 24.52 -14.59 -6.73
C LYS A 40 23.58 -13.38 -6.72
N MET A 41 23.29 -12.89 -5.52
CA MET A 41 22.38 -11.78 -5.30
C MET A 41 23.15 -10.52 -4.89
N VAL A 42 22.72 -9.36 -5.37
CA VAL A 42 23.29 -8.02 -5.10
C VAL A 42 22.31 -7.19 -4.27
N ARG A 43 22.84 -6.40 -3.32
CA ARG A 43 22.02 -5.54 -2.45
C ARG A 43 21.48 -4.35 -3.24
N VAL A 44 20.17 -4.12 -3.16
CA VAL A 44 19.52 -2.95 -3.75
C VAL A 44 19.60 -1.76 -2.79
N LYS A 45 20.27 -0.68 -3.21
CA LYS A 45 20.45 0.54 -2.43
C LYS A 45 19.16 1.35 -2.41
N GLY A 46 18.66 1.70 -1.22
CA GLY A 46 17.46 2.54 -1.05
C GLY A 46 16.13 1.78 -0.98
N ALA A 47 16.18 0.45 -0.90
CA ALA A 47 14.99 -0.38 -0.65
C ALA A 47 14.31 -0.02 0.69
N LYS A 48 12.98 -0.13 0.75
CA LYS A 48 12.15 0.22 1.93
C LYS A 48 11.14 -0.89 2.22
N VAL A 49 10.87 -1.17 3.49
CA VAL A 49 9.73 -2.03 3.87
C VAL A 49 8.45 -1.27 3.58
N ALA A 50 7.64 -1.79 2.65
CA ALA A 50 6.37 -1.21 2.28
C ALA A 50 5.22 -1.71 3.17
N TRP A 51 5.29 -2.99 3.53
CA TRP A 51 4.36 -3.65 4.44
C TRP A 51 5.07 -4.82 5.11
N ALA A 52 4.70 -5.12 6.35
CA ALA A 52 5.11 -6.33 7.05
C ALA A 52 4.03 -6.78 8.04
N ASP A 53 3.86 -8.10 8.14
CA ASP A 53 3.13 -8.76 9.21
C ASP A 53 4.08 -9.12 10.35
N PHE A 54 4.32 -8.14 11.23
CA PHE A 54 5.23 -8.32 12.35
C PHE A 54 4.77 -9.40 13.34
N ALA A 55 3.47 -9.67 13.42
CA ALA A 55 2.93 -10.68 14.32
C ALA A 55 3.25 -12.09 13.80
N ALA A 56 2.99 -12.34 12.51
CA ALA A 56 3.39 -13.56 11.83
C ALA A 56 4.90 -13.81 11.95
N LEU A 57 5.72 -12.78 11.68
CA LEU A 57 7.17 -12.87 11.79
C LEU A 57 7.64 -13.25 13.21
N ARG A 58 7.07 -12.68 14.27
CA ARG A 58 7.43 -13.01 15.67
C ARG A 58 6.93 -14.39 16.10
N ARG A 59 5.80 -14.83 15.56
CA ARG A 59 5.26 -16.18 15.79
C ARG A 59 6.23 -17.21 15.25
N ASP A 60 6.63 -17.04 13.99
CA ASP A 60 7.34 -18.04 13.19
C ASP A 60 8.86 -17.99 13.32
N PHE A 61 9.42 -16.84 13.70
CA PHE A 61 10.84 -16.67 13.96
C PHE A 61 11.03 -16.17 15.40
N PRO A 62 11.20 -17.06 16.39
CA PRO A 62 11.26 -16.69 17.81
C PRO A 62 12.35 -15.65 18.13
N ASP A 63 13.46 -15.64 17.39
CA ASP A 63 14.54 -14.65 17.48
C ASP A 63 14.07 -13.20 17.24
N LEU A 64 12.93 -12.99 16.58
CA LEU A 64 12.33 -11.68 16.34
C LEU A 64 11.42 -11.20 17.47
N ARG A 65 10.98 -12.07 18.39
CA ARG A 65 10.07 -11.71 19.50
C ARG A 65 10.55 -10.54 20.36
N PRO A 66 11.84 -10.44 20.75
CA PRO A 66 12.31 -9.31 21.56
C PRO A 66 12.50 -8.01 20.74
N LEU A 67 12.39 -8.05 19.42
CA LEU A 67 12.68 -6.91 18.55
C LEU A 67 11.44 -6.01 18.35
N THR A 68 11.68 -4.71 18.27
CA THR A 68 10.68 -3.71 17.84
C THR A 68 10.39 -3.84 16.34
N ASP A 69 9.23 -3.35 15.87
CA ASP A 69 8.88 -3.36 14.44
C ASP A 69 9.93 -2.64 13.57
N THR A 70 10.57 -1.58 14.10
CA THR A 70 11.67 -0.88 13.42
C THR A 70 12.90 -1.77 13.27
N GLN A 71 13.26 -2.52 14.31
CA GLN A 71 14.37 -3.47 14.25
C GLN A 71 14.06 -4.65 13.33
N ILE A 72 12.83 -5.16 13.34
CA ILE A 72 12.39 -6.19 12.39
C ILE A 72 12.44 -5.64 10.96
N SER A 73 12.00 -4.40 10.72
CA SER A 73 12.08 -3.77 9.41
C SER A 73 13.53 -3.62 8.92
N ALA A 74 14.45 -3.24 9.81
CA ALA A 74 15.88 -3.19 9.50
C ALA A 74 16.44 -4.59 9.17
N TRP A 75 16.03 -5.62 9.93
CA TRP A 75 16.37 -7.02 9.65
C TRP A 75 15.80 -7.48 8.29
N ILE A 76 14.55 -7.16 7.95
CA ILE A 76 13.95 -7.50 6.65
C ILE A 76 14.80 -6.92 5.52
N LEU A 77 15.14 -5.64 5.61
CA LEU A 77 15.96 -4.99 4.59
C LEU A 77 17.34 -5.63 4.54
N ASP A 78 18.03 -5.75 5.68
CA ASP A 78 19.36 -6.36 5.81
C ASP A 78 19.42 -7.76 5.21
N ARG A 79 18.42 -8.61 5.45
CA ARG A 79 18.45 -9.99 4.97
C ARG A 79 17.92 -10.18 3.56
N PHE A 80 16.88 -9.44 3.16
CA PHE A 80 16.09 -9.78 1.97
C PHE A 80 16.05 -8.69 0.90
N GLY A 81 16.68 -7.52 1.12
CA GLY A 81 16.80 -6.44 0.12
C GLY A 81 17.75 -6.73 -1.04
N TYR A 82 17.76 -7.96 -1.57
CA TYR A 82 18.69 -8.41 -2.60
C TYR A 82 17.95 -8.92 -3.84
N ILE A 83 18.56 -8.71 -5.01
CA ILE A 83 18.08 -9.17 -6.30
C ILE A 83 19.16 -9.95 -7.03
N SER A 84 18.81 -10.82 -7.98
CA SER A 84 19.81 -11.54 -8.77
C SER A 84 20.72 -10.59 -9.52
N GLU A 85 22.03 -10.86 -9.52
CA GLU A 85 23.00 -10.10 -10.30
C GLU A 85 22.69 -10.15 -11.80
N ALA A 86 22.18 -11.28 -12.29
CA ALA A 86 21.84 -11.45 -13.71
C ALA A 86 20.66 -10.55 -14.14
N GLN A 87 19.80 -10.12 -13.21
CA GLN A 87 18.72 -9.18 -13.50
C GLN A 87 19.25 -7.81 -13.97
N LEU A 88 20.47 -7.44 -13.59
CA LEU A 88 21.08 -6.17 -14.01
C LEU A 88 21.27 -6.08 -15.53
N GLU A 89 21.32 -7.22 -16.22
CA GLU A 89 21.41 -7.29 -17.69
C GLU A 89 20.13 -6.78 -18.40
N LEU A 90 19.03 -6.62 -17.66
CA LEU A 90 17.76 -6.08 -18.16
C LEU A 90 17.53 -4.60 -17.81
N ASN A 91 18.52 -3.91 -17.26
CA ASN A 91 18.46 -2.46 -17.07
C ASN A 91 18.25 -1.77 -18.42
N ASP A 92 17.31 -0.83 -18.46
CA ASP A 92 16.86 -0.11 -19.65
C ASP A 92 16.18 -0.98 -20.73
N ILE A 93 15.92 -2.26 -20.43
CA ILE A 93 15.15 -3.19 -21.27
C ILE A 93 13.81 -3.54 -20.64
N ARG A 94 13.80 -3.89 -19.35
CA ARG A 94 12.60 -4.32 -18.60
C ARG A 94 12.34 -3.49 -17.37
N GLN A 95 13.37 -2.80 -16.89
CA GLN A 95 13.28 -1.92 -15.73
C GLN A 95 14.20 -0.72 -15.91
N THR A 96 13.92 0.36 -15.18
CA THR A 96 14.90 1.44 -14.99
C THR A 96 16.14 0.90 -14.25
N PRO A 97 17.30 1.57 -14.35
CA PRO A 97 18.53 1.08 -13.72
C PRO A 97 18.38 0.76 -12.24
N ILE A 98 18.79 -0.44 -11.84
CA ILE A 98 18.74 -0.90 -10.45
C ILE A 98 19.93 -0.30 -9.67
N PRO A 99 19.69 0.55 -8.63
CA PRO A 99 20.78 1.05 -7.81
C PRO A 99 21.29 -0.05 -6.86
N ILE A 100 22.58 -0.40 -6.97
CA ILE A 100 23.20 -1.45 -6.14
C ILE A 100 24.19 -0.87 -5.12
N GLU A 101 24.31 -1.55 -3.98
CA GLU A 101 25.38 -1.29 -3.01
C GLU A 101 26.61 -2.14 -3.37
N LYS A 102 27.66 -1.49 -3.88
CA LYS A 102 28.88 -2.17 -4.38
C LYS A 102 29.50 -3.04 -3.27
N GLY A 103 29.88 -4.27 -3.63
CA GLY A 103 30.53 -5.21 -2.72
C GLY A 103 29.59 -5.93 -1.73
N LYS A 104 28.30 -5.59 -1.68
CA LYS A 104 27.32 -6.29 -0.86
C LYS A 104 26.59 -7.35 -1.67
N THR A 105 27.09 -8.57 -1.57
CA THR A 105 26.50 -9.75 -2.24
C THR A 105 26.14 -10.83 -1.23
N LYS A 106 25.16 -11.67 -1.57
CA LYS A 106 24.87 -12.91 -0.83
C LYS A 106 24.47 -14.03 -1.79
N LEU A 107 24.48 -15.25 -1.28
CA LEU A 107 23.91 -16.40 -1.98
C LEU A 107 22.39 -16.43 -1.74
N GLY A 108 21.61 -16.56 -2.80
CA GLY A 108 20.22 -16.99 -2.77
C GLY A 108 20.11 -18.40 -3.35
N MET A 109 19.12 -19.17 -2.92
CA MET A 109 18.91 -20.54 -3.43
C MET A 109 17.67 -20.57 -4.31
N ARG A 110 17.72 -21.31 -5.42
CA ARG A 110 16.59 -21.45 -6.35
C ARG A 110 16.24 -22.92 -6.51
N PRO A 111 15.10 -23.37 -5.95
CA PRO A 111 14.52 -24.66 -6.27
C PRO A 111 14.39 -24.87 -7.79
N VAL A 112 14.32 -26.11 -8.27
CA VAL A 112 14.40 -26.47 -9.71
C VAL A 112 13.43 -25.68 -10.59
N THR A 113 12.25 -25.33 -10.09
CA THR A 113 11.20 -24.60 -10.84
C THR A 113 11.26 -23.09 -10.66
N TYR A 114 12.20 -22.58 -9.86
CA TYR A 114 12.29 -21.17 -9.51
C TYR A 114 13.18 -20.42 -10.51
N ASP A 115 12.54 -19.69 -11.43
CA ASP A 115 13.26 -18.80 -12.34
C ASP A 115 13.28 -17.34 -11.82
N ARG A 116 12.16 -16.86 -11.29
CA ARG A 116 11.96 -15.44 -10.87
C ARG A 116 11.83 -15.25 -9.36
N ALA A 117 12.02 -16.33 -8.62
CA ALA A 117 11.94 -16.37 -7.17
C ALA A 117 13.21 -17.00 -6.59
N ALA A 118 13.51 -16.68 -5.34
CA ALA A 118 14.64 -17.24 -4.63
C ALA A 118 14.28 -17.46 -3.15
N VAL A 119 14.90 -18.44 -2.52
CA VAL A 119 14.80 -18.73 -1.10
C VAL A 119 16.04 -18.18 -0.40
N GLN A 120 15.84 -17.45 0.70
CA GLN A 120 16.91 -16.84 1.47
C GLN A 120 16.84 -17.19 2.95
N ASP A 121 18.00 -17.43 3.54
CA ASP A 121 18.17 -17.70 4.97
C ASP A 121 17.93 -16.44 5.82
N THR A 122 17.30 -16.64 6.99
CA THR A 122 16.96 -15.59 7.96
C THR A 122 18.17 -15.05 8.72
N GLY A 123 19.28 -15.80 8.73
CA GLY A 123 20.48 -15.55 9.50
C GLY A 123 20.35 -15.89 10.99
N PHE A 124 19.26 -16.53 11.41
CA PHE A 124 19.08 -16.96 12.80
C PHE A 124 19.77 -18.29 13.06
N LYS A 125 20.20 -18.48 14.33
CA LYS A 125 20.77 -19.76 14.75
C LYS A 125 19.73 -20.87 14.80
N SER A 126 18.48 -20.52 15.08
CA SER A 126 17.32 -21.39 15.00
C SER A 126 17.01 -21.83 13.57
N GLY A 127 17.61 -21.17 12.56
CA GLY A 127 17.35 -21.40 11.15
C GLY A 127 16.13 -20.63 10.65
N GLY A 128 15.62 -21.06 9.50
CA GLY A 128 14.45 -20.51 8.84
C GLY A 128 14.79 -19.97 7.46
N LEU A 129 13.91 -20.26 6.51
CA LEU A 129 13.99 -19.75 5.15
C LEU A 129 12.76 -18.90 4.80
N ILE A 130 12.97 -17.93 3.90
CA ILE A 130 11.90 -17.11 3.32
C ILE A 130 11.94 -17.24 1.79
N ASP A 131 10.78 -17.51 1.19
CA ASP A 131 10.58 -17.49 -0.26
C ASP A 131 10.33 -16.04 -0.72
N LEU A 132 11.17 -15.55 -1.61
CA LEU A 132 11.11 -14.22 -2.19
C LEU A 132 10.66 -14.30 -3.66
N LYS A 133 9.48 -13.74 -3.94
CA LYS A 133 9.04 -13.44 -5.32
C LYS A 133 9.61 -12.09 -5.78
N GLY A 134 9.81 -11.98 -7.09
CA GLY A 134 10.36 -10.76 -7.73
C GLY A 134 11.88 -10.65 -7.62
N ALA A 135 12.57 -11.75 -7.31
CA ALA A 135 14.00 -11.79 -7.04
C ALA A 135 14.89 -11.64 -8.31
N GLY A 136 14.30 -11.41 -9.48
CA GLY A 136 14.99 -11.36 -10.76
C GLY A 136 15.21 -12.72 -11.39
N HIS A 137 15.62 -12.75 -12.65
CA HIS A 137 16.06 -13.97 -13.33
C HIS A 137 17.40 -14.45 -12.82
N ARG A 138 17.58 -15.77 -12.75
CA ARG A 138 18.90 -16.37 -12.56
C ARG A 138 19.78 -16.23 -13.80
N LYS A 139 21.10 -16.33 -13.60
CA LYS A 139 22.06 -16.39 -14.70
C LYS A 139 21.72 -17.53 -15.66
N GLY A 140 21.75 -17.22 -16.97
CA GLY A 140 21.47 -18.18 -18.03
C GLY A 140 20.01 -18.63 -18.12
N SER A 141 19.07 -17.94 -17.46
CA SER A 141 17.64 -18.19 -17.67
C SER A 141 17.28 -18.01 -19.16
N PRO A 142 16.56 -18.96 -19.80
CA PRO A 142 16.11 -18.80 -21.18
C PRO A 142 15.27 -17.53 -21.39
N SER A 143 14.45 -17.15 -20.40
CA SER A 143 13.64 -15.91 -20.47
C SER A 143 14.51 -14.65 -20.49
N LEU A 144 15.56 -14.61 -19.67
CA LEU A 144 16.53 -13.52 -19.65
C LEU A 144 17.23 -13.37 -21.01
N LEU A 145 17.81 -14.46 -21.51
CA LEU A 145 18.55 -14.47 -22.78
C LEU A 145 17.66 -14.11 -23.97
N LYS A 146 16.40 -14.56 -23.97
CA LYS A 146 15.43 -14.23 -25.01
C LYS A 146 15.13 -12.73 -25.01
N GLN A 147 14.92 -12.10 -23.85
CA GLN A 147 14.61 -10.68 -23.78
C GLN A 147 15.78 -9.81 -24.26
N ILE A 148 17.01 -10.17 -23.92
CA ILE A 148 18.21 -9.48 -24.41
C ILE A 148 18.31 -9.60 -25.93
N THR A 149 18.10 -10.80 -26.47
CA THR A 149 18.13 -11.07 -27.92
C THR A 149 17.04 -10.29 -28.65
N ASP A 150 15.80 -10.35 -28.17
CA ASP A 150 14.67 -9.64 -28.77
C ASP A 150 14.88 -8.12 -28.75
N PHE A 151 15.42 -7.57 -27.66
CA PHE A 151 15.70 -6.13 -27.54
C PHE A 151 16.78 -5.67 -28.53
N LYS A 152 17.86 -6.47 -28.69
CA LYS A 152 18.88 -6.20 -29.71
C LYS A 152 18.29 -6.26 -31.12
N ALA A 153 17.44 -7.26 -31.39
CA ALA A 153 16.79 -7.41 -32.69
C ALA A 153 15.86 -6.22 -33.01
N ALA A 154 15.17 -5.67 -32.01
CA ALA A 154 14.32 -4.51 -32.18
C ALA A 154 15.08 -3.28 -32.70
N SER A 155 16.40 -3.16 -32.45
CA SER A 155 17.27 -2.12 -33.03
C SER A 155 16.71 -0.68 -32.89
N GLY A 156 16.08 -0.38 -31.76
CA GLY A 156 15.45 0.93 -31.49
C GLY A 156 14.02 1.09 -32.05
N ASN A 157 13.46 0.09 -32.73
CA ASN A 157 12.05 0.07 -33.12
C ASN A 157 11.16 0.01 -31.87
N TRP A 158 10.46 1.12 -31.60
CA TRP A 158 9.63 1.28 -30.43
C TRP A 158 8.45 0.31 -30.35
N ASP A 159 7.87 -0.11 -31.46
CA ASP A 159 6.75 -1.06 -31.44
C ASP A 159 7.22 -2.45 -31.00
N GLU A 160 8.39 -2.87 -31.46
CA GLU A 160 9.01 -4.14 -31.03
C GLU A 160 9.48 -4.08 -29.57
N ILE A 161 10.07 -2.95 -29.14
CA ILE A 161 10.41 -2.72 -27.73
C ILE A 161 9.16 -2.74 -26.85
N ASN A 162 8.05 -2.14 -27.30
CA ASN A 162 6.81 -2.15 -26.57
C ASN A 162 6.24 -3.58 -26.44
N LYS A 163 6.29 -4.37 -27.52
CA LYS A 163 5.95 -5.81 -27.48
C LYS A 163 6.81 -6.59 -26.50
N ILE A 164 8.05 -6.18 -26.27
CA ILE A 164 8.83 -6.70 -25.15
C ILE A 164 8.12 -6.26 -23.88
N HIS A 165 8.11 -4.96 -23.54
CA HIS A 165 7.60 -4.41 -22.27
C HIS A 165 6.25 -4.99 -21.78
N ILE A 166 5.28 -5.20 -22.68
CA ILE A 166 3.94 -5.68 -22.32
C ILE A 166 3.85 -7.19 -22.08
N ARG A 167 4.92 -7.97 -22.28
CA ARG A 167 4.92 -9.40 -21.97
C ARG A 167 4.72 -9.64 -20.49
N ASN A 168 3.63 -10.31 -20.17
CA ASN A 168 3.26 -10.65 -18.81
C ASN A 168 4.28 -11.60 -18.17
N HIS A 169 4.70 -11.25 -16.96
CA HIS A 169 5.51 -12.09 -16.08
C HIS A 169 6.89 -12.53 -16.61
N THR A 170 7.38 -11.99 -17.72
CA THR A 170 8.71 -12.32 -18.24
C THR A 170 9.81 -11.40 -17.72
N ASP A 171 9.52 -10.30 -17.04
CA ASP A 171 10.54 -9.33 -16.59
C ASP A 171 11.46 -9.84 -15.46
N GLY A 172 11.18 -11.01 -14.88
CA GLY A 172 11.94 -11.53 -13.74
C GLY A 172 11.53 -10.93 -12.40
N LEU A 173 10.67 -9.92 -12.42
CA LEU A 173 10.40 -9.04 -11.29
C LEU A 173 8.92 -9.14 -10.86
N MET A 174 8.59 -8.38 -9.83
CA MET A 174 7.23 -8.21 -9.34
C MET A 174 6.99 -6.71 -9.15
N SER A 175 5.84 -6.21 -9.58
CA SER A 175 5.47 -4.83 -9.27
C SER A 175 4.99 -4.69 -7.81
N LEU A 176 5.10 -3.50 -7.24
CA LEU A 176 4.56 -3.21 -5.92
C LEU A 176 3.03 -3.40 -5.88
N GLY A 177 2.33 -3.07 -6.97
CA GLY A 177 0.89 -3.30 -7.09
C GLY A 177 0.52 -4.78 -7.09
N GLU A 178 1.28 -5.59 -7.82
CA GLU A 178 1.18 -7.06 -7.79
C GLU A 178 1.38 -7.62 -6.38
N ALA A 179 2.43 -7.17 -5.68
CA ALA A 179 2.73 -7.64 -4.33
C ALA A 179 1.61 -7.30 -3.34
N ILE A 180 1.06 -6.07 -3.42
CA ILE A 180 -0.09 -5.64 -2.62
C ILE A 180 -1.33 -6.48 -2.93
N ALA A 181 -1.61 -6.74 -4.21
CA ALA A 181 -2.74 -7.57 -4.61
C ALA A 181 -2.62 -9.02 -4.11
N GLU A 182 -1.40 -9.58 -4.13
CA GLU A 182 -1.13 -10.94 -3.66
C GLU A 182 -1.36 -11.07 -2.16
N VAL A 183 -0.78 -10.17 -1.33
CA VAL A 183 -1.01 -10.17 0.12
C VAL A 183 -2.49 -9.92 0.47
N THR A 184 -3.18 -9.09 -0.32
CA THR A 184 -4.61 -8.81 -0.11
C THR A 184 -5.46 -10.06 -0.29
N ARG A 185 -5.21 -10.84 -1.35
CA ARG A 185 -5.93 -12.09 -1.61
C ARG A 185 -5.55 -13.19 -0.65
N GLN A 186 -4.26 -13.34 -0.31
CA GLN A 186 -3.82 -14.32 0.69
C GLN A 186 -4.49 -14.04 2.04
N ASN A 187 -4.49 -12.79 2.50
CA ASN A 187 -5.15 -12.42 3.75
C ASN A 187 -6.67 -12.65 3.74
N ALA A 188 -7.34 -12.36 2.62
CA ALA A 188 -8.76 -12.66 2.46
C ALA A 188 -9.00 -14.18 2.55
N ALA A 189 -8.23 -14.98 1.81
CA ALA A 189 -8.36 -16.43 1.79
C ALA A 189 -8.15 -17.03 3.19
N GLN A 190 -7.08 -16.63 3.90
CA GLN A 190 -6.83 -17.13 5.25
C GLN A 190 -7.96 -16.79 6.22
N LYS A 191 -8.42 -15.54 6.24
CA LYS A 191 -9.52 -15.12 7.13
C LYS A 191 -10.81 -15.85 6.83
N LEU A 192 -11.10 -16.10 5.55
CA LEU A 192 -12.25 -16.91 5.13
C LEU A 192 -12.09 -18.39 5.50
N PHE A 193 -10.88 -18.95 5.47
CA PHE A 193 -10.61 -20.30 5.98
C PHE A 193 -10.85 -20.38 7.49
N ASP A 194 -10.42 -19.38 8.26
CA ASP A 194 -10.65 -19.32 9.70
C ASP A 194 -12.15 -19.25 10.02
N LEU A 195 -12.89 -18.40 9.29
CA LEU A 195 -14.34 -18.28 9.41
C LEU A 195 -15.06 -19.57 9.00
N HIS A 196 -14.61 -20.22 7.92
CA HIS A 196 -15.15 -21.51 7.49
C HIS A 196 -14.95 -22.58 8.57
N HIS A 197 -13.76 -22.64 9.17
CA HIS A 197 -13.46 -23.57 10.25
C HIS A 197 -14.30 -23.29 11.50
N ALA A 198 -14.44 -22.02 11.90
CA ALA A 198 -15.29 -21.62 13.02
C ALA A 198 -16.76 -22.01 12.82
N ALA A 199 -17.23 -22.07 11.57
CA ALA A 199 -18.56 -22.55 11.19
C ALA A 199 -18.67 -24.08 11.07
N GLY A 200 -17.72 -24.85 11.64
CA GLY A 200 -17.70 -26.31 11.59
C GLY A 200 -17.09 -26.91 10.32
N GLY A 201 -16.50 -26.07 9.46
CA GLY A 201 -15.82 -26.49 8.24
C GLY A 201 -14.45 -27.13 8.48
N LYS A 202 -13.90 -27.73 7.41
CA LYS A 202 -12.53 -28.25 7.43
C LYS A 202 -11.54 -27.10 7.61
N ARG A 203 -10.48 -27.35 8.38
CA ARG A 203 -9.39 -26.41 8.54
C ARG A 203 -8.52 -26.38 7.28
N PHE A 204 -8.33 -25.18 6.75
CA PHE A 204 -7.45 -24.89 5.62
C PHE A 204 -6.46 -23.81 6.02
N GLN A 205 -5.33 -23.76 5.32
CA GLN A 205 -4.27 -22.79 5.56
C GLN A 205 -3.76 -22.27 4.23
N THR A 206 -3.09 -21.13 4.29
CA THR A 206 -2.38 -20.51 3.18
C THR A 206 -0.88 -20.51 3.49
N VAL A 207 -0.04 -20.46 2.47
CA VAL A 207 1.36 -20.05 2.62
C VAL A 207 1.37 -18.57 3.02
N GLU A 208 1.87 -18.28 4.22
CA GLU A 208 1.68 -16.96 4.81
C GLU A 208 2.57 -15.89 4.18
N SER A 209 2.00 -14.69 4.00
CA SER A 209 2.73 -13.50 3.56
C SER A 209 3.42 -12.84 4.76
N TYR A 210 4.71 -12.53 4.67
CA TYR A 210 5.43 -11.85 5.75
C TYR A 210 5.68 -10.37 5.48
N PHE A 211 6.14 -10.01 4.28
CA PHE A 211 6.49 -8.62 4.00
C PHE A 211 6.53 -8.29 2.50
N ILE A 212 6.49 -6.99 2.22
CA ILE A 212 6.74 -6.40 0.91
C ILE A 212 7.88 -5.39 1.06
N ILE A 213 8.90 -5.50 0.21
CA ILE A 213 9.97 -4.51 0.08
C ILE A 213 9.72 -3.72 -1.20
N SER A 214 9.51 -2.41 -1.09
CA SER A 214 9.52 -1.50 -2.23
C SER A 214 10.96 -1.25 -2.67
N LEU A 215 11.22 -1.44 -3.97
CA LEU A 215 12.52 -1.22 -4.58
C LEU A 215 12.55 0.16 -5.25
N PRO A 216 13.68 0.89 -5.22
CA PRO A 216 13.78 2.26 -5.71
C PRO A 216 14.06 2.31 -7.23
N PHE A 217 13.35 1.47 -7.99
CA PHE A 217 13.38 1.43 -9.44
C PHE A 217 12.00 0.97 -9.95
N GLU A 218 11.76 1.12 -11.24
CA GLU A 218 10.45 0.91 -11.85
C GLU A 218 10.55 -0.11 -12.98
N LEU A 219 9.49 -0.92 -13.15
CA LEU A 219 9.33 -1.80 -14.31
C LEU A 219 8.82 -0.98 -15.49
N LEU A 220 9.38 -1.24 -16.67
CA LEU A 220 8.92 -0.65 -17.92
C LEU A 220 7.75 -1.46 -18.47
N LYS A 221 6.64 -0.78 -18.75
CA LYS A 221 5.39 -1.34 -19.25
C LYS A 221 4.97 -0.61 -20.53
N ASP A 222 3.72 -0.81 -20.93
CA ASP A 222 3.15 -0.34 -22.19
C ASP A 222 3.37 1.16 -22.41
N HIS A 223 3.76 1.54 -23.62
CA HIS A 223 4.01 2.91 -24.05
C HIS A 223 4.93 3.72 -23.11
N GLY A 224 5.94 3.05 -22.54
CA GLY A 224 6.91 3.67 -21.63
C GLY A 224 6.35 3.99 -20.24
N SER A 225 5.14 3.53 -19.92
CA SER A 225 4.61 3.60 -18.56
C SER A 225 5.52 2.85 -17.59
N LYS A 226 5.54 3.34 -16.35
CA LYS A 226 6.40 2.83 -15.30
C LYS A 226 5.56 2.40 -14.11
N VAL A 227 5.91 1.26 -13.52
CA VAL A 227 5.28 0.79 -12.29
C VAL A 227 6.34 0.48 -11.23
N PRO A 228 6.15 0.88 -9.96
CA PRO A 228 7.14 0.62 -8.92
C PRO A 228 7.43 -0.88 -8.77
N ALA A 229 8.70 -1.26 -8.60
CA ALA A 229 9.10 -2.64 -8.38
C ALA A 229 9.06 -3.04 -6.89
N ALA A 230 8.93 -4.33 -6.61
CA ALA A 230 8.93 -4.87 -5.26
C ALA A 230 9.53 -6.28 -5.16
N LEU A 231 9.94 -6.64 -3.94
CA LEU A 231 10.09 -8.03 -3.51
C LEU A 231 8.94 -8.38 -2.58
N TYR A 232 8.46 -9.61 -2.68
CA TYR A 232 7.41 -10.14 -1.82
C TYR A 232 7.93 -11.37 -1.07
N GLY A 233 8.03 -11.23 0.25
CA GLY A 233 8.51 -12.28 1.15
C GLY A 233 7.36 -13.02 1.79
N ARG A 234 7.40 -14.35 1.67
CA ARG A 234 6.41 -15.27 2.23
C ARG A 234 7.10 -16.47 2.86
N GLN A 235 6.32 -17.25 3.58
CA GLN A 235 6.75 -18.53 4.13
C GLN A 235 7.38 -19.42 3.05
N ALA A 236 8.59 -19.90 3.31
CA ALA A 236 9.22 -20.90 2.46
C ALA A 236 8.40 -22.20 2.53
N ASN A 237 8.13 -22.78 1.37
CA ASN A 237 7.32 -23.97 1.19
C ASN A 237 7.99 -24.88 0.16
N VAL A 238 7.59 -26.16 0.16
CA VAL A 238 8.05 -27.15 -0.81
C VAL A 238 6.87 -27.65 -1.61
N GLY A 239 7.13 -27.89 -2.90
CA GLY A 239 6.18 -28.42 -3.85
C GLY A 239 5.08 -27.46 -4.27
N ARG A 240 4.50 -27.76 -5.44
CA ARG A 240 3.32 -27.06 -5.97
C ARG A 240 2.34 -28.06 -6.60
N PRO A 241 1.89 -29.10 -5.86
CA PRO A 241 0.85 -29.98 -6.40
C PRO A 241 -0.43 -29.19 -6.70
N ASN A 242 -1.01 -29.50 -7.85
CA ASN A 242 -2.35 -29.04 -8.19
C ASN A 242 -3.40 -29.90 -7.47
N GLY A 243 -4.59 -29.33 -7.25
CA GLY A 243 -5.75 -30.09 -6.79
C GLY A 243 -6.13 -29.90 -5.32
N LEU A 244 -5.78 -28.75 -4.72
CA LEU A 244 -6.28 -28.38 -3.40
C LEU A 244 -7.82 -28.26 -3.42
N LYS A 245 -8.49 -29.13 -2.66
CA LYS A 245 -9.96 -29.09 -2.51
C LYS A 245 -10.35 -28.16 -1.37
N VAL A 246 -10.49 -26.87 -1.67
CA VAL A 246 -11.14 -25.88 -0.78
C VAL A 246 -12.51 -25.47 -1.32
N PRO A 247 -13.45 -25.01 -0.48
CA PRO A 247 -14.76 -24.58 -0.94
C PRO A 247 -14.69 -23.49 -2.02
N ASP A 248 -15.37 -23.67 -3.16
CA ASP A 248 -15.39 -22.70 -4.27
C ASP A 248 -15.98 -21.34 -3.87
N LYS A 249 -16.82 -21.32 -2.83
CA LYS A 249 -17.33 -20.09 -2.23
C LYS A 249 -16.26 -19.22 -1.59
N ILE A 250 -15.05 -19.74 -1.32
CA ILE A 250 -13.95 -18.97 -0.75
C ILE A 250 -13.12 -18.37 -1.88
N TYR A 251 -12.52 -19.22 -2.71
CA TYR A 251 -11.82 -18.77 -3.91
C TYR A 251 -11.71 -19.85 -4.98
N ILE A 252 -11.48 -19.40 -6.22
CA ILE A 252 -11.17 -20.22 -7.39
C ILE A 252 -9.93 -19.67 -8.12
N ASP A 253 -9.26 -20.50 -8.90
CA ASP A 253 -8.30 -20.06 -9.93
C ASP A 253 -8.86 -20.34 -11.33
N SER A 254 -8.11 -19.99 -12.37
CA SER A 254 -8.51 -20.15 -13.77
C SER A 254 -8.59 -21.58 -14.27
N GLU A 255 -7.98 -22.51 -13.56
CA GLU A 255 -7.87 -23.91 -13.99
C GLU A 255 -8.76 -24.83 -13.12
N GLY A 256 -9.46 -24.27 -12.13
CA GLY A 256 -10.15 -25.04 -11.08
C GLY A 256 -9.19 -25.83 -10.18
N ALA A 257 -7.88 -25.72 -10.42
CA ALA A 257 -6.82 -26.55 -9.90
C ALA A 257 -5.98 -25.76 -8.90
N LYS A 258 -6.62 -25.40 -7.78
CA LYS A 258 -6.05 -24.61 -6.69
C LYS A 258 -4.69 -25.18 -6.30
N GLN A 259 -3.65 -24.37 -6.43
CA GLN A 259 -2.31 -24.78 -6.08
C GLN A 259 -2.19 -24.95 -4.56
N ALA A 260 -1.59 -26.06 -4.16
CA ALA A 260 -1.20 -26.31 -2.80
C ALA A 260 0.32 -26.43 -2.69
N SER A 261 0.85 -26.23 -1.49
CA SER A 261 2.14 -26.79 -1.10
C SER A 261 2.04 -28.31 -0.94
N GLU A 262 3.17 -28.99 -0.75
CA GLU A 262 3.18 -30.44 -0.41
C GLU A 262 2.36 -30.78 0.83
N MET A 263 2.24 -29.84 1.78
CA MET A 263 1.44 -30.02 2.99
C MET A 263 -0.03 -29.62 2.84
N GLY A 264 -0.47 -29.25 1.63
CA GLY A 264 -1.86 -28.88 1.36
C GLY A 264 -2.24 -27.46 1.77
N ALA A 265 -1.27 -26.56 1.99
CA ALA A 265 -1.54 -25.14 2.20
C ALA A 265 -1.75 -24.44 0.85
N ALA A 266 -2.76 -23.59 0.74
CA ALA A 266 -3.02 -22.79 -0.46
C ALA A 266 -1.85 -21.87 -0.79
N VAL A 267 -1.38 -21.88 -2.03
CA VAL A 267 -0.26 -21.07 -2.50
C VAL A 267 -0.60 -20.33 -3.79
N ASP A 268 0.19 -19.31 -4.10
CA ASP A 268 0.15 -18.52 -5.35
C ASP A 268 -1.17 -17.76 -5.61
N PHE A 269 -1.40 -16.71 -4.83
CA PHE A 269 -2.59 -15.88 -4.93
C PHE A 269 -2.54 -14.85 -6.09
N GLY A 270 -1.53 -14.94 -6.96
CA GLY A 270 -1.41 -14.08 -8.14
C GLY A 270 -2.54 -14.28 -9.15
N GLY A 271 -3.07 -15.51 -9.27
CA GLY A 271 -4.11 -15.91 -10.23
C GLY A 271 -5.50 -16.17 -9.63
N VAL A 272 -5.67 -15.98 -8.32
CA VAL A 272 -6.88 -16.37 -7.58
C VAL A 272 -7.97 -15.29 -7.60
N GLN A 273 -9.24 -15.70 -7.70
CA GLN A 273 -10.43 -14.88 -7.47
C GLN A 273 -11.11 -15.27 -6.16
N ILE A 274 -11.28 -14.31 -5.24
CA ILE A 274 -12.08 -14.50 -4.02
C ILE A 274 -13.57 -14.44 -4.40
N LYS A 275 -14.34 -15.44 -3.97
CA LYS A 275 -15.76 -15.62 -4.35
C LYS A 275 -16.75 -15.42 -3.20
N ASP A 276 -16.27 -15.17 -1.98
CA ASP A 276 -17.16 -15.00 -0.83
C ASP A 276 -18.08 -13.78 -1.05
N PRO A 277 -19.42 -13.92 -0.93
CA PRO A 277 -20.36 -12.84 -1.20
C PRO A 277 -20.11 -11.58 -0.37
N ARG A 278 -19.58 -11.71 0.86
CA ARG A 278 -19.25 -10.56 1.72
C ARG A 278 -18.14 -9.68 1.12
N LEU A 279 -17.34 -10.24 0.22
CA LEU A 279 -16.22 -9.57 -0.44
C LEU A 279 -16.44 -9.31 -1.94
N ALA A 280 -17.59 -9.70 -2.51
CA ALA A 280 -17.85 -9.61 -3.95
C ALA A 280 -17.64 -8.19 -4.52
N ASP A 281 -18.12 -7.17 -3.81
CA ASP A 281 -17.99 -5.77 -4.24
C ASP A 281 -16.53 -5.26 -4.24
N ARG A 282 -15.65 -5.91 -3.49
CA ARG A 282 -14.24 -5.49 -3.31
C ARG A 282 -13.28 -6.38 -4.09
N PHE A 283 -13.63 -7.63 -4.33
CA PHE A 283 -12.78 -8.63 -5.00
C PHE A 283 -13.25 -9.00 -6.40
N GLY A 284 -14.40 -8.47 -6.85
CA GLY A 284 -14.95 -8.69 -8.17
C GLY A 284 -14.04 -8.21 -9.32
N MET A 285 -14.42 -8.62 -10.53
CA MET A 285 -13.76 -8.21 -11.76
C MET A 285 -14.13 -6.77 -12.12
N LEU A 286 -13.18 -6.03 -12.69
CA LEU A 286 -13.44 -4.73 -13.31
C LEU A 286 -14.15 -4.89 -14.65
N ASP A 287 -13.85 -5.98 -15.34
CA ASP A 287 -14.48 -6.42 -16.57
C ASP A 287 -14.93 -7.88 -16.39
N SER A 288 -16.25 -8.10 -16.42
CA SER A 288 -16.84 -9.43 -16.23
C SER A 288 -16.54 -10.41 -17.36
N SER A 289 -16.10 -9.92 -18.53
CA SER A 289 -15.74 -10.78 -19.67
C SER A 289 -14.33 -11.36 -19.58
N SER A 290 -13.48 -10.81 -18.71
CA SER A 290 -12.09 -11.21 -18.56
C SER A 290 -11.92 -12.14 -17.35
N PHE A 291 -11.52 -13.39 -17.57
CA PHE A 291 -11.10 -14.29 -16.49
C PHE A 291 -9.60 -14.11 -16.24
N GLY A 292 -9.23 -13.17 -15.38
CA GLY A 292 -7.83 -13.00 -14.99
C GLY A 292 -7.69 -12.12 -13.76
N ALA A 293 -6.94 -12.57 -12.76
CA ALA A 293 -6.73 -11.82 -11.53
C ALA A 293 -6.13 -10.41 -11.77
N GLN A 294 -5.46 -10.18 -12.90
CA GLN A 294 -4.98 -8.86 -13.32
C GLN A 294 -6.10 -7.86 -13.66
N TYR A 295 -7.30 -8.36 -13.98
CA TYR A 295 -8.50 -7.55 -14.26
C TYR A 295 -9.41 -7.42 -13.04
N SER A 296 -8.95 -7.85 -11.85
CA SER A 296 -9.72 -7.77 -10.61
C SER A 296 -9.49 -6.45 -9.87
N LYS A 297 -10.47 -6.05 -9.04
CA LYS A 297 -10.34 -4.88 -8.16
C LYS A 297 -9.10 -4.91 -7.25
N PRO A 298 -8.72 -6.03 -6.60
CA PRO A 298 -7.47 -6.11 -5.82
C PRO A 298 -6.24 -5.73 -6.62
N TRP A 299 -6.19 -6.07 -7.91
CA TRP A 299 -5.08 -5.69 -8.77
C TRP A 299 -5.03 -4.18 -9.01
N ALA A 300 -6.12 -3.60 -9.55
CA ALA A 300 -6.14 -2.18 -9.85
C ALA A 300 -5.94 -1.32 -8.61
N TYR A 301 -6.64 -1.63 -7.52
CA TYR A 301 -6.51 -0.90 -6.27
C TYR A 301 -5.14 -1.12 -5.61
N GLY A 302 -4.54 -2.30 -5.78
CA GLY A 302 -3.15 -2.56 -5.40
C GLY A 302 -2.17 -1.65 -6.12
N HIS A 303 -2.33 -1.44 -7.43
CA HIS A 303 -1.52 -0.49 -8.20
C HIS A 303 -1.75 0.97 -7.80
N ASP A 304 -2.98 1.39 -7.53
CA ASP A 304 -3.28 2.74 -7.02
C ASP A 304 -2.62 2.97 -5.65
N THR A 305 -2.66 1.96 -4.80
CA THR A 305 -2.01 1.95 -3.48
C THR A 305 -0.50 2.00 -3.61
N ALA A 306 0.09 1.24 -4.55
CA ALA A 306 1.52 1.29 -4.85
C ALA A 306 1.96 2.70 -5.26
N ARG A 307 1.19 3.39 -6.12
CA ARG A 307 1.49 4.78 -6.51
C ARG A 307 1.41 5.74 -5.31
N ALA A 308 0.43 5.54 -4.43
CA ALA A 308 0.31 6.32 -3.21
C ALA A 308 1.53 6.16 -2.29
N PHE A 309 1.94 4.91 -2.06
CA PHE A 309 3.12 4.61 -1.26
C PHE A 309 4.39 5.17 -1.90
N TYR A 310 4.62 4.87 -3.18
CA TYR A 310 5.89 5.10 -3.84
C TYR A 310 6.09 6.58 -4.23
N TYR A 311 5.15 7.18 -4.95
CA TYR A 311 5.32 8.55 -5.47
C TYR A 311 4.87 9.62 -4.49
N ARG A 312 3.94 9.31 -3.57
CA ARG A 312 3.41 10.28 -2.58
C ARG A 312 3.94 10.05 -1.17
N ASN A 313 4.83 9.08 -0.98
CA ASN A 313 5.42 8.72 0.32
C ASN A 313 4.35 8.42 1.41
N ASP A 314 3.18 7.90 1.02
CA ASP A 314 2.11 7.52 1.94
C ASP A 314 2.40 6.14 2.52
N THR A 315 3.20 6.11 3.58
CA THR A 315 3.67 4.87 4.24
C THR A 315 2.55 4.05 4.91
N PHE A 316 1.32 4.56 4.91
CA PHE A 316 0.15 3.89 5.47
C PHE A 316 -0.81 3.37 4.40
N ALA A 317 -0.60 3.73 3.13
CA ALA A 317 -1.53 3.38 2.05
C ALA A 317 -1.82 1.87 1.99
N ILE A 318 -0.79 1.02 2.12
CA ILE A 318 -0.94 -0.44 2.03
C ILE A 318 -1.75 -1.00 3.20
N TYR A 319 -1.55 -0.48 4.41
CA TYR A 319 -2.30 -0.92 5.59
C TYR A 319 -3.78 -0.52 5.50
N ARG A 320 -4.08 0.72 5.07
CA ARG A 320 -5.46 1.16 4.83
C ARG A 320 -6.13 0.33 3.73
N HIS A 321 -5.40 0.08 2.64
CA HIS A 321 -5.88 -0.78 1.56
C HIS A 321 -6.31 -2.16 2.09
N LEU A 322 -5.48 -2.80 2.91
CA LEU A 322 -5.79 -4.10 3.48
C LEU A 322 -6.96 -4.04 4.48
N GLU A 323 -6.83 -3.22 5.53
CA GLU A 323 -7.71 -3.28 6.69
C GLU A 323 -9.01 -2.47 6.52
N ASP A 324 -8.93 -1.27 5.94
CA ASP A 324 -10.07 -0.37 5.82
C ASP A 324 -10.85 -0.60 4.50
N ASP A 325 -10.12 -0.88 3.42
CA ASP A 325 -10.68 -0.87 2.06
C ASP A 325 -11.02 -2.25 1.51
N MET A 326 -10.19 -3.28 1.72
CA MET A 326 -10.41 -4.58 1.08
C MET A 326 -11.04 -5.61 2.03
N LEU A 327 -10.51 -5.75 3.25
CA LEU A 327 -10.90 -6.84 4.16
C LEU A 327 -11.99 -6.46 5.17
N LYS A 328 -12.31 -5.17 5.31
CA LYS A 328 -13.28 -4.66 6.30
C LYS A 328 -14.57 -5.48 6.45
N PRO A 329 -15.25 -5.97 5.39
CA PRO A 329 -16.53 -6.66 5.53
C PRO A 329 -16.46 -7.96 6.32
N ILE A 330 -15.29 -8.59 6.40
CA ILE A 330 -15.08 -9.85 7.13
C ILE A 330 -14.23 -9.67 8.39
N LEU A 331 -13.59 -8.51 8.56
CA LEU A 331 -12.65 -8.30 9.66
C LEU A 331 -13.32 -8.30 11.03
N ASP A 332 -14.49 -7.67 11.17
CA ASP A 332 -15.16 -7.59 12.47
C ASP A 332 -15.62 -8.97 12.93
N GLU A 333 -16.18 -9.78 12.01
CA GLU A 333 -16.54 -11.18 12.28
C GLU A 333 -15.29 -12.01 12.64
N TRP A 334 -14.22 -11.91 11.85
CA TRP A 334 -12.97 -12.64 12.09
C TRP A 334 -12.31 -12.27 13.43
N ARG A 335 -12.36 -10.99 13.84
CA ARG A 335 -11.82 -10.50 15.12
C ARG A 335 -12.53 -11.09 16.34
N THR A 336 -13.72 -11.66 16.19
CA THR A 336 -14.40 -12.34 17.30
C THR A 336 -13.83 -13.73 17.59
N LEU A 337 -13.17 -14.35 16.61
CA LEU A 337 -12.68 -15.72 16.68
C LEU A 337 -11.52 -15.89 17.69
N PRO A 338 -11.35 -17.07 18.32
CA PRO A 338 -10.19 -17.32 19.19
C PRO A 338 -8.84 -17.17 18.48
N VAL A 339 -8.75 -17.62 17.22
CA VAL A 339 -7.51 -17.53 16.41
C VAL A 339 -7.04 -16.09 16.23
N SER A 340 -7.95 -15.13 16.02
CA SER A 340 -7.56 -13.73 15.86
C SER A 340 -7.04 -13.14 17.17
N ARG A 341 -7.65 -13.46 18.31
CA ARG A 341 -7.14 -13.03 19.63
C ARG A 341 -5.75 -13.56 19.94
N GLU A 342 -5.45 -14.76 19.49
CA GLU A 342 -4.13 -15.35 19.69
C GLU A 342 -3.10 -14.69 18.75
N PHE A 343 -3.49 -14.38 17.51
CA PHE A 343 -2.67 -13.59 16.59
C PHE A 343 -2.29 -12.22 17.18
N GLU A 344 -3.26 -11.56 17.81
CA GLU A 344 -3.08 -10.28 18.49
C GLU A 344 -2.06 -10.36 19.66
N ARG A 345 -1.78 -11.54 20.22
CA ARG A 345 -0.73 -11.69 21.26
C ARG A 345 0.68 -11.46 20.74
N TYR A 346 0.90 -11.68 19.44
CA TYR A 346 2.18 -11.47 18.77
C TYR A 346 2.30 -10.07 18.17
N ARG A 347 1.21 -9.30 18.13
CA ARG A 347 1.26 -7.88 17.80
C ARG A 347 1.89 -7.13 18.97
N VAL A 348 3.11 -6.63 18.76
CA VAL A 348 3.53 -5.44 19.50
C VAL A 348 2.52 -4.36 19.10
N PRO A 349 1.90 -3.64 20.04
CA PRO A 349 1.01 -2.54 19.70
C PRO A 349 1.73 -1.66 18.69
N LEU A 350 1.18 -1.53 17.48
CA LEU A 350 1.79 -0.75 16.43
C LEU A 350 2.15 0.63 17.01
N PRO A 351 3.27 1.27 16.63
CA PRO A 351 3.46 2.70 16.91
C PRO A 351 2.30 3.56 16.38
N ARG A 352 1.50 3.01 15.47
CA ARG A 352 0.32 3.61 14.84
C ARG A 352 -0.94 3.53 15.72
N ASP A 353 -0.98 2.54 16.61
CA ASP A 353 -1.83 2.50 17.79
C ASP A 353 -0.93 2.78 18.99
N HIS A 354 -0.35 3.97 19.00
CA HIS A 354 -0.16 4.60 20.29
C HIS A 354 -1.56 4.71 20.89
N GLY A 355 -1.96 3.68 21.65
CA GLY A 355 -2.96 3.83 22.68
C GLY A 355 -2.66 5.12 23.46
N PRO A 356 -3.66 5.68 24.15
CA PRO A 356 -3.57 7.01 24.74
C PRO A 356 -2.19 7.25 25.34
N ALA A 357 -1.49 8.27 24.82
CA ALA A 357 -0.08 8.43 25.12
C ALA A 357 0.12 8.41 26.65
N PRO A 358 1.17 7.73 27.16
CA PRO A 358 1.33 7.56 28.59
C PRO A 358 1.25 8.92 29.28
N LYS A 359 0.48 9.03 30.36
CA LYS A 359 0.31 10.29 31.11
C LYS A 359 1.66 11.00 31.38
N PRO A 360 2.74 10.31 31.80
CA PRO A 360 4.04 10.95 32.01
C PRO A 360 4.66 11.56 30.74
N PHE A 361 4.43 10.96 29.56
CA PHE A 361 4.89 11.51 28.30
C PHE A 361 4.13 12.80 27.96
N LEU A 362 2.80 12.78 28.08
CA LEU A 362 1.96 13.95 27.81
C LEU A 362 2.27 15.11 28.75
N THR A 363 2.53 14.82 30.03
CA THR A 363 2.96 15.83 31.02
C THR A 363 4.26 16.51 30.58
N LYS A 364 5.28 15.76 30.16
CA LYS A 364 6.54 16.34 29.67
C LYS A 364 6.36 17.17 28.40
N ILE A 365 5.49 16.73 27.49
CA ILE A 365 5.17 17.51 26.29
C ILE A 365 4.44 18.81 26.66
N GLU A 366 3.52 18.75 27.62
CA GLU A 366 2.81 19.94 28.10
C GLU A 366 3.75 20.95 28.80
N GLU A 367 4.71 20.47 29.60
CA GLU A 367 5.79 21.28 30.16
C GLU A 367 6.62 21.93 29.05
N ALA A 368 7.02 21.15 28.04
CA ALA A 368 7.78 21.65 26.90
C ALA A 368 7.00 22.70 26.08
N LEU A 369 5.69 22.53 25.91
CA LEU A 369 4.80 23.51 25.27
C LEU A 369 4.61 24.79 26.09
N SER A 370 4.95 24.78 27.38
CA SER A 370 4.87 25.95 28.26
C SER A 370 6.23 26.62 28.46
N ALA A 371 7.28 26.12 27.80
CA ALA A 371 8.63 26.67 27.91
C ALA A 371 8.75 28.03 27.22
N THR A 372 9.64 28.90 27.72
CA THR A 372 9.95 30.19 27.09
C THR A 372 10.66 30.03 25.73
N ASP A 373 11.42 28.94 25.56
CA ASP A 373 12.12 28.60 24.33
C ASP A 373 11.15 28.15 23.23
N THR A 374 11.04 28.97 22.17
CA THR A 374 10.19 28.70 21.01
C THR A 374 10.60 27.42 20.25
N GLN A 375 11.89 27.10 20.16
CA GLN A 375 12.37 25.90 19.48
C GLN A 375 11.98 24.63 20.25
N LEU A 376 11.99 24.68 21.58
CA LEU A 376 11.52 23.59 22.42
C LEU A 376 10.01 23.36 22.24
N ARG A 377 9.20 24.44 22.25
CA ARG A 377 7.75 24.36 21.97
C ARG A 377 7.48 23.79 20.57
N LEU A 378 8.21 24.25 19.55
CA LEU A 378 8.11 23.74 18.19
C LEU A 378 8.44 22.24 18.09
N ASN A 379 9.50 21.79 18.77
CA ASN A 379 9.87 20.37 18.83
C ASN A 379 8.81 19.52 19.55
N ALA A 380 8.16 20.07 20.58
CA ALA A 380 7.06 19.43 21.26
C ALA A 380 5.86 19.22 20.32
N VAL A 381 5.47 20.25 19.55
CA VAL A 381 4.40 20.13 18.52
C VAL A 381 4.76 19.12 17.44
N ARG A 382 5.99 19.13 16.93
CA ARG A 382 6.47 18.13 15.95
C ARG A 382 6.38 16.71 16.49
N THR A 383 6.70 16.53 17.77
CA THR A 383 6.57 15.23 18.45
C THR A 383 5.11 14.79 18.55
N LEU A 384 4.20 15.72 18.90
CA LEU A 384 2.75 15.46 18.91
C LEU A 384 2.22 15.10 17.51
N LYS A 385 2.68 15.77 16.45
CA LYS A 385 2.28 15.47 15.06
C LYS A 385 2.57 14.01 14.67
N LEU A 386 3.66 13.43 15.20
CA LEU A 386 4.00 12.03 14.98
C LEU A 386 3.08 11.06 15.75
N ARG A 387 2.46 11.53 16.84
CA ARG A 387 1.48 10.77 17.62
C ARG A 387 0.07 11.11 17.15
N ASN A 388 -0.42 10.28 16.25
CA ASN A 388 -1.68 10.53 15.57
C ASN A 388 -2.79 9.64 16.14
N GLY A 389 -3.96 10.21 16.45
CA GLY A 389 -5.20 9.45 16.63
C GLY A 389 -5.84 9.52 18.02
N ASP A 390 -5.15 10.02 19.04
CA ASP A 390 -5.71 10.10 20.40
C ASP A 390 -6.18 11.53 20.78
N LEU A 391 -7.23 11.60 21.61
CA LEU A 391 -7.84 12.88 22.01
C LEU A 391 -6.89 13.76 22.84
N ALA A 392 -6.00 13.17 23.62
CA ALA A 392 -5.12 13.95 24.50
C ALA A 392 -4.05 14.68 23.68
N THR A 393 -3.46 14.01 22.69
CA THR A 393 -2.57 14.64 21.71
C THR A 393 -3.29 15.75 20.93
N LEU A 394 -4.54 15.51 20.49
CA LEU A 394 -5.33 16.54 19.81
C LEU A 394 -5.53 17.78 20.70
N LYS A 395 -5.82 17.61 22.00
CA LYS A 395 -5.99 18.73 22.93
C LYS A 395 -4.71 19.53 23.12
N LEU A 396 -3.54 18.88 23.16
CA LEU A 396 -2.25 19.57 23.25
C LEU A 396 -1.90 20.31 21.95
N LEU A 397 -2.19 19.71 20.79
CA LEU A 397 -2.07 20.42 19.51
C LEU A 397 -3.02 21.63 19.45
N GLN A 398 -4.25 21.50 19.95
CA GLN A 398 -5.21 22.60 20.04
C GLN A 398 -4.71 23.70 20.98
N LYS A 399 -4.09 23.36 22.12
CA LYS A 399 -3.44 24.33 23.03
C LYS A 399 -2.34 25.12 22.30
N ALA A 400 -1.54 24.46 21.47
CA ALA A 400 -0.46 25.08 20.71
C ALA A 400 -0.93 26.02 19.58
N LEU A 401 -2.23 26.04 19.23
CA LEU A 401 -2.78 27.02 18.28
C LEU A 401 -2.75 28.45 18.83
N SER A 402 -2.80 28.61 20.14
CA SER A 402 -2.76 29.91 20.83
C SER A 402 -1.33 30.37 21.15
N ASP A 403 -0.30 29.70 20.63
CA ASP A 403 1.09 30.08 20.87
C ASP A 403 1.39 31.45 20.24
N GLY A 404 2.10 32.32 20.96
CA GLY A 404 2.49 33.63 20.46
C GLY A 404 3.49 33.58 19.30
N ALA A 405 4.21 32.46 19.13
CA ALA A 405 5.12 32.24 18.01
C ALA A 405 4.38 31.62 16.81
N PRO A 406 4.32 32.31 15.65
CA PRO A 406 3.56 31.85 14.48
C PRO A 406 3.99 30.47 13.95
N GLU A 407 5.28 30.15 14.04
CA GLU A 407 5.84 28.86 13.62
C GLU A 407 5.32 27.68 14.44
N VAL A 408 5.07 27.88 15.75
CA VAL A 408 4.51 26.85 16.63
C VAL A 408 3.04 26.62 16.29
N ALA A 409 2.27 27.71 16.15
CA ALA A 409 0.86 27.64 15.78
C ALA A 409 0.66 27.04 14.37
N LYS A 410 1.52 27.40 13.40
CA LYS A 410 1.51 26.80 12.05
C LYS A 410 1.77 25.30 12.09
N GLU A 411 2.78 24.85 12.83
CA GLU A 411 3.08 23.42 12.99
C GLU A 411 1.92 22.68 13.67
N ALA A 412 1.21 23.33 14.60
CA ALA A 412 0.03 22.78 15.25
C ALA A 412 -1.15 22.63 14.27
N VAL A 413 -1.41 23.63 13.40
CA VAL A 413 -2.40 23.53 12.32
C VAL A 413 -2.08 22.35 11.40
N GLU A 414 -0.80 22.17 11.02
CA GLU A 414 -0.38 21.02 10.23
C GLU A 414 -0.64 19.70 10.97
N GLY A 415 -0.26 19.62 12.24
CA GLY A 415 -0.49 18.46 13.09
C GLY A 415 -1.96 18.06 13.19
N ILE A 416 -2.84 19.04 13.43
CA ILE A 416 -4.30 18.85 13.51
C ILE A 416 -4.88 18.41 12.16
N SER A 417 -4.42 19.04 11.07
CA SER A 417 -4.86 18.72 9.71
C SER A 417 -4.62 17.25 9.35
N TYR A 418 -3.55 16.66 9.88
CA TYR A 418 -3.22 15.25 9.68
C TYR A 418 -3.63 14.33 10.83
N HIS A 419 -4.21 14.89 11.90
CA HIS A 419 -4.68 14.13 13.03
C HIS A 419 -5.90 13.29 12.65
N ARG A 420 -6.05 12.05 13.14
CA ARG A 420 -7.11 11.10 12.73
C ARG A 420 -8.30 11.10 13.67
N HIS A 421 -8.13 11.60 14.89
CA HIS A 421 -9.23 11.68 15.84
C HIS A 421 -10.42 12.46 15.25
N ARG A 422 -11.65 11.99 15.49
CA ARG A 422 -12.88 12.58 14.92
C ARG A 422 -13.04 14.07 15.25
N GLY A 423 -12.67 14.47 16.46
CA GLY A 423 -12.75 15.86 16.92
C GLY A 423 -11.80 16.82 16.21
N ALA A 424 -10.82 16.34 15.43
CA ALA A 424 -9.94 17.26 14.71
C ALA A 424 -10.69 18.01 13.59
N LEU A 425 -11.81 17.51 13.06
CA LEU A 425 -12.64 18.30 12.13
C LEU A 425 -13.28 19.51 12.82
N GLU A 426 -13.74 19.35 14.07
CA GLU A 426 -14.27 20.46 14.87
C GLU A 426 -13.19 21.51 15.14
N VAL A 427 -11.95 21.06 15.43
CA VAL A 427 -10.82 21.98 15.62
C VAL A 427 -10.42 22.66 14.31
N MET A 428 -10.44 21.95 13.17
CA MET A 428 -10.19 22.53 11.85
C MET A 428 -11.25 23.57 11.46
N ASP A 429 -12.52 23.32 11.81
CA ASP A 429 -13.61 24.28 11.63
C ASP A 429 -13.37 25.53 12.48
N TRP A 430 -12.99 25.35 13.75
CA TRP A 430 -12.61 26.46 14.63
C TRP A 430 -11.44 27.28 14.09
N ILE A 431 -10.36 26.62 13.60
CA ILE A 431 -9.22 27.28 12.95
C ILE A 431 -9.69 28.11 11.76
N PHE A 432 -10.61 27.58 10.95
CA PHE A 432 -11.14 28.30 9.81
C PHE A 432 -11.90 29.57 10.24
N GLU A 433 -12.79 29.49 11.23
CA GLU A 433 -13.55 30.65 11.72
C GLU A 433 -12.66 31.73 12.34
N HIS A 434 -11.55 31.34 12.97
CA HIS A 434 -10.63 32.25 13.65
C HIS A 434 -9.46 32.69 12.78
N ARG A 435 -9.40 32.33 11.49
CA ARG A 435 -8.25 32.58 10.59
C ARG A 435 -7.81 34.05 10.45
N TYR A 436 -8.63 35.00 10.91
CA TYR A 436 -8.33 36.43 10.91
C TYR A 436 -7.92 36.98 12.28
N SER A 437 -7.83 36.14 13.32
CA SER A 437 -7.25 36.51 14.61
C SER A 437 -5.74 36.24 14.62
N GLU A 438 -5.00 36.91 15.52
CA GLU A 438 -3.65 36.45 15.84
C GLU A 438 -3.71 35.06 16.51
N PRO A 439 -2.71 34.18 16.28
CA PRO A 439 -1.52 34.37 15.44
C PRO A 439 -1.75 34.06 13.94
N PHE A 440 -2.97 33.66 13.55
CA PHE A 440 -3.28 33.09 12.22
C PHE A 440 -3.13 34.07 11.05
N THR A 441 -3.39 35.34 11.26
CA THR A 441 -3.18 36.44 10.29
C THR A 441 -1.81 36.38 9.62
N ARG A 442 -0.76 36.01 10.37
CA ARG A 442 0.64 35.98 9.90
C ARG A 442 0.95 34.83 8.94
N PHE A 443 0.12 33.78 8.92
CA PHE A 443 0.31 32.60 8.08
C PHE A 443 -1.00 32.08 7.49
N ARG A 444 -1.95 32.98 7.25
CA ARG A 444 -3.30 32.66 6.76
C ARG A 444 -3.29 31.77 5.51
N ASP A 445 -2.42 32.07 4.55
CA ASP A 445 -2.37 31.31 3.30
C ASP A 445 -1.81 29.88 3.51
N ASP A 446 -0.96 29.69 4.53
CA ASP A 446 -0.51 28.35 4.94
C ASP A 446 -1.63 27.57 5.62
N ILE A 447 -2.52 28.22 6.37
CA ILE A 447 -3.70 27.57 6.99
C ILE A 447 -4.57 26.93 5.91
N GLY A 448 -4.92 27.68 4.86
CA GLY A 448 -5.70 27.13 3.74
C GLY A 448 -5.02 25.91 3.10
N ARG A 449 -3.69 25.95 2.97
CA ARG A 449 -2.89 24.83 2.45
C ARG A 449 -2.94 23.60 3.34
N HIS A 450 -2.70 23.77 4.64
CA HIS A 450 -2.68 22.69 5.61
C HIS A 450 -4.08 22.08 5.81
N LEU A 451 -5.12 22.92 5.97
CA LEU A 451 -6.49 22.46 6.13
C LEU A 451 -6.97 21.67 4.91
N GLY A 452 -6.79 22.21 3.69
CA GLY A 452 -7.19 21.51 2.48
C GLY A 452 -6.41 20.20 2.28
N SER A 453 -5.09 20.20 2.52
CA SER A 453 -4.28 18.97 2.47
C SER A 453 -4.71 17.93 3.51
N GLY A 454 -5.08 18.37 4.71
CA GLY A 454 -5.61 17.50 5.77
C GLY A 454 -6.93 16.85 5.40
N LEU A 455 -7.87 17.65 4.88
CA LEU A 455 -9.16 17.16 4.41
C LEU A 455 -9.02 16.18 3.24
N ALA A 456 -8.12 16.47 2.29
CA ALA A 456 -7.79 15.58 1.18
C ALA A 456 -7.37 14.18 1.66
N LYS A 457 -6.59 14.11 2.73
CA LYS A 457 -6.10 12.83 3.27
C LYS A 457 -7.16 12.03 4.04
N ARG A 458 -8.17 12.70 4.60
CA ARG A 458 -9.25 12.04 5.35
C ARG A 458 -10.24 11.31 4.47
N LYS A 459 -10.53 11.84 3.27
CA LYS A 459 -11.39 11.21 2.24
C LYS A 459 -12.81 10.81 2.70
N GLY A 460 -13.29 11.33 3.83
CA GLY A 460 -14.63 11.03 4.33
C GLY A 460 -15.66 12.10 3.95
N PRO A 461 -16.95 11.73 3.76
CA PRO A 461 -18.02 12.69 3.45
C PRO A 461 -18.19 13.76 4.54
N GLU A 462 -17.79 13.48 5.78
CA GLU A 462 -17.78 14.43 6.89
C GLU A 462 -16.86 15.64 6.65
N THR A 463 -15.96 15.58 5.67
CA THR A 463 -15.08 16.71 5.29
C THR A 463 -15.77 17.72 4.38
N ILE A 464 -16.89 17.35 3.74
CA ILE A 464 -17.58 18.18 2.74
C ILE A 464 -18.01 19.55 3.29
N PRO A 465 -18.60 19.68 4.50
CA PRO A 465 -18.98 20.98 5.04
C PRO A 465 -17.80 21.94 5.17
N LEU A 466 -16.64 21.45 5.62
CA LEU A 466 -15.45 22.29 5.76
C LEU A 466 -14.83 22.62 4.40
N LEU A 467 -14.88 21.70 3.43
CA LEU A 467 -14.47 21.99 2.05
C LEU A 467 -15.33 23.09 1.42
N LYS A 468 -16.65 23.07 1.62
CA LYS A 468 -17.55 24.15 1.22
C LYS A 468 -17.12 25.50 1.82
N LYS A 469 -16.79 25.53 3.12
CA LYS A 469 -16.27 26.73 3.78
C LYS A 469 -14.96 27.23 3.16
N LEU A 470 -14.00 26.33 2.90
CA LEU A 470 -12.73 26.68 2.24
C LEU A 470 -12.98 27.26 0.83
N LEU A 471 -13.92 26.70 0.09
CA LEU A 471 -14.34 27.21 -1.22
C LEU A 471 -15.05 28.56 -1.15
N SER A 472 -15.78 28.86 -0.08
CA SER A 472 -16.40 30.18 0.07
C SER A 472 -15.45 31.26 0.59
N SER A 473 -14.16 30.96 0.81
CA SER A 473 -13.23 31.86 1.51
C SER A 473 -12.71 33.05 0.69
N GLY A 474 -12.87 33.04 -0.64
CA GLY A 474 -12.36 34.12 -1.51
C GLY A 474 -10.85 34.09 -1.78
N SER A 475 -10.11 33.11 -1.27
CA SER A 475 -8.64 33.07 -1.33
C SER A 475 -8.10 31.95 -2.24
N ALA A 476 -7.27 32.30 -3.24
CA ALA A 476 -6.69 31.37 -4.23
C ALA A 476 -6.02 30.12 -3.60
N PRO A 477 -5.17 30.23 -2.55
CA PRO A 477 -4.63 29.07 -1.84
C PRO A 477 -5.71 28.11 -1.29
N TYR A 478 -6.82 28.62 -0.81
CA TYR A 478 -7.89 27.80 -0.21
C TYR A 478 -8.62 27.01 -1.30
N TYR A 479 -8.95 27.67 -2.41
CA TYR A 479 -9.58 27.03 -3.57
C TYR A 479 -8.75 25.88 -4.12
N LYS A 480 -7.45 26.12 -4.36
CA LYS A 480 -6.54 25.09 -4.86
C LYS A 480 -6.58 23.83 -3.99
N ASN A 481 -6.40 23.98 -2.68
CA ASN A 481 -6.31 22.84 -1.79
C ASN A 481 -7.66 22.17 -1.55
N ALA A 482 -8.76 22.92 -1.57
CA ALA A 482 -10.11 22.36 -1.51
C ALA A 482 -10.47 21.56 -2.79
N ALA A 483 -10.11 22.07 -3.98
CA ALA A 483 -10.29 21.35 -5.24
C ALA A 483 -9.48 20.04 -5.28
N LEU A 484 -8.22 20.09 -4.84
CA LEU A 484 -7.37 18.90 -4.70
C LEU A 484 -7.92 17.92 -3.65
N ALA A 485 -8.53 18.41 -2.57
CA ALA A 485 -9.17 17.54 -1.59
C ALA A 485 -10.43 16.86 -2.13
N LEU A 486 -11.25 17.59 -2.89
CA LEU A 486 -12.42 17.04 -3.58
C LEU A 486 -12.03 15.94 -4.58
N ARG A 487 -10.88 16.09 -5.27
CA ARG A 487 -10.31 15.03 -6.13
C ARG A 487 -10.23 13.69 -5.43
N ASP A 488 -9.88 13.68 -4.16
CA ASP A 488 -9.56 12.46 -3.42
C ASP A 488 -10.77 11.87 -2.65
N LEU A 489 -11.92 12.56 -2.63
CA LEU A 489 -13.16 12.10 -1.99
C LEU A 489 -13.92 11.07 -2.83
N PRO A 490 -14.85 10.29 -2.26
CA PRO A 490 -15.78 9.47 -3.04
C PRO A 490 -16.59 10.32 -4.04
N ALA A 491 -16.86 9.75 -5.22
CA ALA A 491 -17.62 10.43 -6.26
C ALA A 491 -19.12 10.25 -6.01
N THR A 492 -19.68 11.20 -5.26
CA THR A 492 -21.08 11.29 -4.88
C THR A 492 -21.75 12.41 -5.67
N PRO A 493 -23.09 12.43 -5.78
CA PRO A 493 -23.80 13.57 -6.36
C PRO A 493 -23.46 14.91 -5.70
N GLU A 494 -23.11 14.92 -4.42
CA GLU A 494 -22.69 16.13 -3.72
C GLU A 494 -21.30 16.60 -4.13
N THR A 495 -20.31 15.70 -4.26
CA THR A 495 -18.97 16.10 -4.72
C THR A 495 -18.99 16.57 -6.18
N PHE A 496 -19.84 16.00 -7.03
CA PHE A 496 -20.04 16.51 -8.39
C PHE A 496 -20.69 17.88 -8.45
N ARG A 497 -21.71 18.16 -7.63
CA ARG A 497 -22.31 19.50 -7.54
C ARG A 497 -21.26 20.53 -7.14
N LEU A 498 -20.40 20.22 -6.15
CA LEU A 498 -19.31 21.11 -5.76
C LEU A 498 -18.33 21.40 -6.88
N TRP A 499 -17.98 20.40 -7.70
CA TRP A 499 -17.16 20.66 -8.88
C TRP A 499 -17.85 21.53 -9.92
N GLU A 500 -19.14 21.32 -10.18
CA GLU A 500 -19.90 22.17 -11.10
C GLU A 500 -19.95 23.62 -10.60
N ASP A 501 -20.17 23.82 -9.29
CA ASP A 501 -20.14 25.14 -8.67
C ASP A 501 -18.77 25.81 -8.84
N MET A 502 -17.67 25.09 -8.58
CA MET A 502 -16.31 25.62 -8.72
C MET A 502 -15.90 25.89 -10.18
N LEU A 503 -16.38 25.08 -11.12
CA LEU A 503 -16.10 25.28 -12.54
C LEU A 503 -16.86 26.47 -13.13
N ASN A 504 -17.96 26.89 -12.50
CA ASN A 504 -18.70 28.11 -12.82
C ASN A 504 -18.28 29.31 -11.95
N HIS A 505 -17.24 29.16 -11.13
CA HIS A 505 -16.76 30.22 -10.26
C HIS A 505 -16.14 31.37 -11.08
N SER A 506 -16.26 32.61 -10.60
CA SER A 506 -15.79 33.80 -11.31
C SER A 506 -14.26 33.90 -11.42
N SER A 507 -13.52 33.38 -10.43
CA SER A 507 -12.05 33.31 -10.44
C SER A 507 -11.52 32.20 -11.36
N GLU A 508 -10.64 32.57 -12.30
CA GLU A 508 -9.96 31.65 -13.22
C GLU A 508 -9.18 30.54 -12.51
N ASP A 509 -8.44 30.87 -11.44
CA ASP A 509 -7.68 29.89 -10.65
C ASP A 509 -8.57 28.77 -10.11
N VAL A 510 -9.78 29.12 -9.65
CA VAL A 510 -10.75 28.14 -9.12
C VAL A 510 -11.21 27.19 -10.21
N ARG A 511 -11.52 27.73 -11.40
CA ARG A 511 -11.90 26.93 -12.57
C ARG A 511 -10.76 26.02 -13.00
N PHE A 512 -9.54 26.56 -13.08
CA PHE A 512 -8.32 25.83 -13.46
C PHE A 512 -8.06 24.65 -12.51
N TYR A 513 -7.97 24.88 -11.20
CA TYR A 513 -7.67 23.81 -10.25
C TYR A 513 -8.80 22.78 -10.14
N SER A 514 -10.05 23.19 -10.38
CA SER A 514 -11.19 22.27 -10.43
C SER A 514 -11.17 21.39 -11.67
N ALA A 515 -10.84 21.95 -12.83
CA ALA A 515 -10.67 21.19 -14.07
C ALA A 515 -9.48 20.22 -13.96
N PHE A 516 -8.36 20.67 -13.40
CA PHE A 516 -7.20 19.82 -13.10
C PHE A 516 -7.59 18.65 -12.19
N ALA A 517 -8.24 18.92 -11.06
CA ALA A 517 -8.68 17.90 -10.11
C ALA A 517 -9.65 16.89 -10.76
N LEU A 518 -10.63 17.36 -11.53
CA LEU A 518 -11.58 16.49 -12.24
C LEU A 518 -10.89 15.61 -13.30
N ALA A 519 -9.96 16.18 -14.08
CA ALA A 519 -9.23 15.45 -15.10
C ALA A 519 -8.31 14.39 -14.50
N ASP A 520 -7.61 14.70 -13.41
CA ASP A 520 -6.71 13.77 -12.70
C ASP A 520 -7.46 12.62 -12.01
N ARG A 521 -8.74 12.81 -11.66
CA ARG A 521 -9.57 11.80 -11.00
C ARG A 521 -9.85 10.56 -11.87
N ASN A 522 -9.81 10.70 -13.19
CA ASN A 522 -10.07 9.59 -14.11
C ASN A 522 -11.49 8.96 -13.99
N ASP A 523 -12.52 9.74 -13.62
CA ASP A 523 -13.92 9.29 -13.52
C ASP A 523 -14.73 9.66 -14.78
N VAL A 524 -15.49 8.71 -15.35
CA VAL A 524 -16.28 8.94 -16.57
C VAL A 524 -17.34 10.05 -16.41
N ARG A 525 -17.87 10.24 -15.21
CA ARG A 525 -18.84 11.31 -14.91
C ARG A 525 -18.16 12.68 -14.88
N ALA A 526 -16.91 12.74 -14.40
CA ALA A 526 -16.09 13.95 -14.45
C ALA A 526 -15.87 14.39 -15.90
N LEU A 527 -15.65 13.46 -16.83
CA LEU A 527 -15.58 13.78 -18.25
C LEU A 527 -16.87 14.37 -18.79
N GLY A 528 -18.03 13.87 -18.35
CA GLY A 528 -19.33 14.40 -18.74
C GLY A 528 -19.48 15.88 -18.38
N ILE A 529 -19.01 16.27 -17.20
CA ILE A 529 -19.00 17.67 -16.73
C ILE A 529 -18.05 18.52 -17.60
N LEU A 530 -16.81 18.08 -17.76
CA LEU A 530 -15.81 18.79 -18.57
C LEU A 530 -16.29 19.01 -20.02
N LYS A 531 -16.91 17.98 -20.63
CA LYS A 531 -17.50 18.09 -21.98
C LYS A 531 -18.58 19.15 -22.07
N ARG A 532 -19.55 19.13 -21.15
CA ARG A 532 -20.65 20.10 -21.15
C ARG A 532 -20.12 21.53 -21.04
N LEU A 533 -19.12 21.74 -20.19
CA LEU A 533 -18.54 23.07 -19.97
C LEU A 533 -17.68 23.54 -21.14
N LEU A 534 -16.91 22.67 -21.78
CA LEU A 534 -16.19 23.00 -23.02
C LEU A 534 -17.15 23.40 -24.16
N ALA A 535 -18.37 22.84 -24.16
CA ALA A 535 -19.44 23.16 -25.10
C ALA A 535 -20.25 24.41 -24.74
N SER A 536 -20.10 24.98 -23.54
CA SER A 536 -20.93 26.10 -23.03
C SER A 536 -20.75 27.44 -23.77
N GLY A 537 -19.79 27.54 -24.69
CA GLY A 537 -19.53 28.74 -25.48
C GLY A 537 -18.79 29.86 -24.74
N ASN A 538 -18.54 29.75 -23.43
CA ASN A 538 -17.76 30.73 -22.65
C ASN A 538 -16.25 30.53 -22.90
N PRO A 539 -15.53 31.50 -23.51
CA PRO A 539 -14.11 31.37 -23.84
C PRO A 539 -13.21 31.25 -22.60
N GLU A 540 -13.47 32.02 -21.54
CA GLU A 540 -12.68 32.00 -20.32
C GLU A 540 -12.82 30.68 -19.55
N HIS A 541 -14.02 30.10 -19.57
CA HIS A 541 -14.25 28.77 -19.00
C HIS A 541 -13.48 27.71 -19.80
N ARG A 542 -13.58 27.78 -21.14
CA ARG A 542 -12.90 26.85 -22.03
C ARG A 542 -11.38 26.87 -21.83
N GLU A 543 -10.78 28.05 -21.78
CA GLU A 543 -9.34 28.20 -21.59
C GLU A 543 -8.86 27.61 -20.26
N ALA A 544 -9.48 27.99 -19.14
CA ALA A 544 -9.11 27.48 -17.82
C ALA A 544 -9.26 25.95 -17.73
N ILE A 545 -10.31 25.39 -18.35
CA ILE A 545 -10.55 23.95 -18.39
C ILE A 545 -9.48 23.23 -19.21
N LEU A 546 -9.18 23.72 -20.42
CA LEU A 546 -8.15 23.14 -21.29
C LEU A 546 -6.78 23.16 -20.62
N LYS A 547 -6.43 24.27 -19.97
CA LYS A 547 -5.19 24.40 -19.20
C LYS A 547 -5.13 23.38 -18.06
N GLY A 548 -6.21 23.24 -17.29
CA GLY A 548 -6.29 22.27 -16.19
C GLY A 548 -6.17 20.82 -16.67
N ILE A 549 -6.82 20.49 -17.78
CA ILE A 549 -6.71 19.19 -18.45
C ILE A 549 -5.27 18.94 -18.90
N SER A 550 -4.64 19.90 -19.59
CA SER A 550 -3.27 19.79 -20.09
C SER A 550 -2.27 19.55 -18.95
N GLU A 551 -2.40 20.30 -17.85
CA GLU A 551 -1.55 20.12 -16.67
C GLU A 551 -1.75 18.75 -16.03
N ALA A 552 -3.00 18.29 -15.89
CA ALA A 552 -3.29 16.95 -15.40
C ALA A 552 -2.69 15.88 -16.32
N MET A 553 -2.69 16.11 -17.63
CA MET A 553 -2.06 15.21 -18.60
C MET A 553 -0.56 15.10 -18.38
N ALA A 554 0.13 16.23 -18.22
CA ALA A 554 1.56 16.28 -17.95
C ALA A 554 1.93 15.62 -16.60
N SER A 555 1.14 15.85 -15.54
CA SER A 555 1.49 15.40 -14.19
C SER A 555 1.38 13.89 -13.94
N SER A 556 0.41 13.22 -14.56
CA SER A 556 0.09 11.81 -14.21
C SER A 556 0.55 10.77 -15.23
N GLY A 557 1.32 11.16 -16.27
CA GLY A 557 1.61 10.30 -17.43
C GLY A 557 0.33 10.00 -18.22
N MET A 558 0.42 9.77 -19.53
CA MET A 558 -0.77 9.51 -20.34
C MET A 558 -1.45 8.19 -19.96
N SER A 559 -2.54 8.23 -19.18
CA SER A 559 -3.49 7.12 -19.05
C SER A 559 -4.48 7.12 -20.24
N CYS A 560 -5.08 5.97 -20.56
CA CYS A 560 -6.01 5.80 -21.69
C CYS A 560 -7.22 6.77 -21.70
N LEU A 561 -7.63 7.30 -20.54
CA LEU A 561 -8.71 8.30 -20.48
C LEU A 561 -8.26 9.68 -20.98
N LYS A 562 -6.97 10.02 -20.84
CA LYS A 562 -6.38 11.27 -21.33
C LYS A 562 -6.30 11.31 -22.86
N ALA A 563 -6.07 10.15 -23.49
CA ALA A 563 -6.17 10.01 -24.95
C ALA A 563 -7.61 10.26 -25.46
N ARG A 564 -8.62 9.84 -24.69
CA ARG A 564 -10.03 10.16 -25.00
C ARG A 564 -10.36 11.64 -24.89
N ILE A 565 -9.74 12.38 -23.96
CA ILE A 565 -9.93 13.84 -23.86
C ILE A 565 -9.31 14.57 -25.05
N LEU A 566 -8.12 14.16 -25.50
CA LEU A 566 -7.48 14.67 -26.72
C LEU A 566 -8.36 14.52 -27.97
N HIS A 567 -9.07 13.40 -28.10
CA HIS A 567 -10.05 13.17 -29.17
C HIS A 567 -11.32 14.03 -29.08
N LEU A 568 -11.55 14.73 -27.97
CA LEU A 568 -12.75 15.56 -27.76
C LEU A 568 -12.48 17.05 -27.95
N THR A 569 -11.21 17.47 -27.98
CA THR A 569 -10.80 18.89 -28.04
C THR A 569 -10.24 19.30 -29.40
N LEU A 570 -9.92 18.34 -30.26
CA LEU A 570 -9.58 18.59 -31.66
C LEU A 570 -10.85 18.43 -32.51
N PRO A 571 -11.26 19.42 -33.32
CA PRO A 571 -12.26 19.21 -34.36
C PRO A 571 -11.83 18.14 -35.36
#